data_AF-A0A348UW21-F1
#
_entry.id   AF-A0A348UW21-F1
#
_cell.length_a   1.000
_cell.length_b   1.000
_cell.length_c   1.000
_cell.angle_alpha   90.00
_cell.angle_beta   90.00
_cell.angle_gamma   90.00
#
_symmetry.space_group_name_H-M   'P 1'
#
loop_
_entity.id
_entity.type
_entity.pdbx_description
1 polymer ?
#
loop_
_entity_poly.entity_id
_entity_poly.type
_entity_poly.pdbx_seq_one_letter_code
_entity_poly.pdbx_strand_id
1 'polypeptide(L)'
;LRPEDLRLYEHPPKEIKTFAGSIVERSYRGSTLDTLVRLDDGPLLTTCEFFDEDDPDFDYSVGERVYVSWVKGWEVVLPDEDY
;
A
#
# COMPACT_ATOMS: atom_id res chain seq x y z
N LEU A 1 -9.00 -3.84 -7.88
CA LEU A 1 -7.97 -3.09 -7.15
C LEU A 1 -6.74 -3.96 -7.13
N ARG A 2 -5.67 -3.52 -7.78
CA ARG A 2 -4.41 -4.26 -7.75
C ARG A 2 -3.67 -3.91 -6.46
N PRO A 3 -2.81 -4.79 -5.92
CA PRO A 3 -2.03 -4.53 -4.71
C PRO A 3 -1.26 -3.21 -4.75
N GLU A 4 -0.73 -2.83 -5.91
CA GLU A 4 0.01 -1.59 -6.16
C GLU A 4 -0.83 -0.31 -6.18
N ASP A 5 -2.16 -0.43 -6.29
CA ASP A 5 -3.09 0.70 -6.21
C ASP A 5 -3.39 1.08 -4.75
N LEU A 6 -2.92 0.29 -3.78
CA LEU A 6 -3.20 0.45 -2.35
C LEU A 6 -2.07 1.20 -1.65
N ARG A 7 -2.43 2.00 -0.65
CA ARG A 7 -1.48 2.76 0.18
C ARG A 7 -1.75 2.53 1.65
N LEU A 8 -0.67 2.34 2.40
CA LEU A 8 -0.68 2.24 3.85
C LEU A 8 -0.33 3.59 4.47
N TYR A 9 -0.91 3.86 5.64
CA TYR A 9 -0.59 5.02 6.45
C TYR A 9 -0.58 4.60 7.92
N GLU A 10 0.33 5.16 8.71
CA GLU A 10 0.34 5.01 10.17
C GLU A 10 -0.85 5.72 10.84
N HIS A 11 -1.33 6.79 10.20
CA HIS A 11 -2.44 7.63 10.69
C HIS A 11 -3.48 7.85 9.59
N PRO A 12 -4.77 7.94 9.93
CA PRO A 12 -5.81 8.14 8.93
C PRO A 12 -5.71 9.55 8.34
N PRO A 13 -5.48 9.70 7.03
CA PRO A 13 -5.53 11.00 6.37
C PRO A 13 -6.93 11.62 6.47
N LYS A 14 -7.01 12.94 6.68
CA LYS A 14 -8.29 13.64 6.93
C LYS A 14 -9.26 13.63 5.75
N GLU A 15 -8.73 13.58 4.53
CA GLU A 15 -9.51 13.83 3.30
C GLU A 15 -9.77 12.55 2.47
N ILE A 16 -9.20 11.41 2.90
CA ILE A 16 -9.26 10.16 2.15
C ILE A 16 -9.95 9.11 3.01
N LYS A 17 -10.89 8.37 2.43
CA LYS A 17 -11.51 7.22 3.12
C LYS A 17 -10.48 6.11 3.27
N THR A 18 -10.35 5.59 4.49
CA THR A 18 -9.44 4.50 4.81
C THR A 18 -10.13 3.37 5.54
N PHE A 19 -9.61 2.16 5.39
CA PHE A 19 -9.98 0.99 6.18
C PHE A 19 -8.87 0.68 7.18
N ALA A 20 -9.22 0.58 8.46
CA ALA A 20 -8.25 0.26 9.49
C ALA A 20 -7.98 -1.25 9.54
N GLY A 21 -6.74 -1.61 9.85
CA GLY A 21 -6.33 -3.00 9.98
C GLY A 21 -4.97 -3.13 10.64
N SER A 22 -4.44 -4.35 10.66
CA SER A 22 -3.12 -4.64 11.21
C SER A 22 -2.28 -5.46 10.24
N ILE A 23 -0.98 -5.18 10.21
CA ILE A 23 -0.03 -5.93 9.40
C ILE A 23 0.12 -7.35 9.96
N VAL A 24 -0.03 -8.34 9.10
CA VAL A 24 0.12 -9.77 9.43
C VAL A 24 1.45 -10.30 8.93
N GLU A 25 1.87 -9.89 7.74
CA GLU A 25 3.08 -10.38 7.10
C GLU A 25 3.66 -9.29 6.20
N ARG A 26 4.98 -9.33 6.03
CA ARG A 26 5.73 -8.49 5.11
C ARG A 26 6.73 -9.36 4.35
N SER A 27 6.78 -9.21 3.04
CA SER A 27 7.68 -9.96 2.17
C SER A 27 8.42 -9.02 1.25
N TYR A 28 9.74 -8.95 1.43
CA TYR A 28 10.61 -8.15 0.57
C TYR A 28 10.95 -8.91 -0.70
N ARG A 29 10.68 -8.30 -1.87
CA ARG A 29 10.90 -8.90 -3.19
C ARG A 29 11.76 -8.01 -4.08
N GLY A 30 12.95 -7.66 -3.60
CA GLY A 30 13.97 -6.97 -4.39
C GLY A 30 13.80 -5.47 -4.42
N SER A 31 12.81 -4.94 -5.15
CA SER A 31 12.52 -3.49 -5.19
C SER A 31 11.14 -3.13 -4.64
N THR A 32 10.40 -4.14 -4.17
CA THR A 32 9.04 -3.97 -3.64
C THR A 32 8.90 -4.64 -2.29
N LEU A 33 8.03 -4.08 -1.47
CA LEU A 33 7.53 -4.69 -0.25
C LEU A 33 6.07 -5.10 -0.48
N ASP A 34 5.79 -6.38 -0.28
CA ASP A 34 4.42 -6.86 -0.20
C ASP A 34 4.00 -6.97 1.26
N THR A 35 2.90 -6.31 1.60
CA THR A 35 2.37 -6.27 2.96
C THR A 35 0.99 -6.90 2.99
N LEU A 36 0.82 -7.92 3.83
CA LEU A 36 -0.47 -8.54 4.11
C LEU A 36 -1.10 -7.84 5.31
N VAL A 37 -2.28 -7.25 5.11
CA VAL A 37 -3.05 -6.54 6.14
C VAL A 37 -4.34 -7.28 6.42
N ARG A 38 -4.64 -7.48 7.70
CA ARG A 38 -5.97 -7.93 8.16
C ARG A 38 -6.79 -6.71 8.53
N LEU A 39 -7.84 -6.44 7.76
CA LEU A 39 -8.78 -5.38 8.08
C LEU A 39 -9.61 -5.75 9.30
N ASP A 40 -10.05 -4.76 10.06
CA ASP A 40 -10.86 -4.95 11.26
C ASP A 40 -12.19 -5.66 10.98
N ASP A 41 -12.76 -5.41 9.80
CA ASP A 41 -13.99 -6.06 9.34
C ASP A 41 -13.77 -7.53 8.92
N GLY A 42 -12.54 -8.06 9.05
CA GLY A 42 -12.20 -9.45 8.83
C GLY A 42 -11.43 -9.82 7.56
N PRO A 43 -11.55 -9.14 6.40
CA PRO A 43 -10.87 -9.58 5.18
C PRO A 43 -9.36 -9.33 5.24
N LEU A 44 -8.61 -10.17 4.53
CA LEU A 44 -7.19 -10.00 4.28
C LEU A 44 -6.98 -9.28 2.94
N LEU A 45 -6.02 -8.36 2.93
CA LEU A 45 -5.70 -7.51 1.80
C LEU A 45 -4.19 -7.47 1.61
N THR A 46 -3.73 -7.58 0.37
CA THR A 46 -2.31 -7.48 0.03
C THR A 46 -2.07 -6.14 -0.64
N THR A 47 -1.12 -5.36 -0.11
CA THR A 47 -0.58 -4.16 -0.75
C THR A 47 0.81 -4.46 -1.30
N CYS A 48 1.19 -3.74 -2.35
CA CYS A 48 2.54 -3.80 -2.91
C CYS A 48 3.02 -2.38 -3.11
N GLU A 49 4.17 -2.04 -2.54
CA GLU A 49 4.77 -0.72 -2.68
C GLU A 49 6.24 -0.84 -3.06
N PHE A 50 6.77 0.19 -3.73
CA PHE A 50 8.20 0.24 -3.99
C PHE A 50 8.93 0.44 -2.66
N PHE A 51 9.96 -0.37 -2.45
CA PHE A 51 10.85 -0.18 -1.33
C PHE A 51 11.91 0.86 -1.69
N ASP A 52 12.07 1.83 -0.82
CA ASP A 52 13.17 2.80 -0.86
C ASP A 52 14.02 2.59 0.40
N GLU A 53 15.27 2.16 0.23
CA GLU A 53 16.20 1.90 1.34
C GLU A 53 16.55 3.18 2.10
N ASP A 54 16.44 4.33 1.44
CA ASP A 54 16.75 5.63 2.00
C ASP A 54 15.52 6.30 2.68
N ASP A 55 14.33 5.68 2.63
CA ASP A 55 13.11 6.21 3.26
C ASP A 55 13.08 5.86 4.77
N PRO A 56 13.28 6.85 5.66
CA PRO A 56 13.32 6.61 7.10
C PRO A 56 11.95 6.27 7.70
N ASP A 57 10.85 6.55 6.99
CA ASP A 57 9.48 6.31 7.43
C ASP A 57 9.00 4.90 7.03
N PHE A 58 9.85 4.11 6.38
CA PHE A 58 9.53 2.75 5.90
C PHE A 58 9.66 1.66 6.98
N ASP A 59 9.43 1.98 8.25
CA ASP A 59 9.57 1.02 9.37
C ASP A 59 8.22 0.44 9.81
N TYR A 60 7.49 -0.15 8.86
CA TYR A 60 6.31 -0.93 9.21
C TYR A 60 6.69 -2.11 10.11
N SER A 61 5.83 -2.53 11.01
CA SER A 61 6.03 -3.66 11.91
C SER A 61 4.90 -4.68 11.82
N VAL A 62 5.21 -5.97 12.00
CA VAL A 62 4.15 -6.99 12.08
C VAL A 62 3.34 -6.73 13.36
N GLY A 63 2.02 -6.72 13.24
CA GLY A 63 1.09 -6.33 14.30
C GLY A 63 0.81 -4.84 14.38
N GLU A 64 1.52 -4.00 13.61
CA GLU A 64 1.30 -2.57 13.59
C GLU A 64 -0.08 -2.20 13.06
N ARG A 65 -0.65 -1.15 13.63
CA ARG A 65 -1.93 -0.57 13.22
C ARG A 65 -1.73 0.32 12.00
N VAL A 66 -2.44 0.01 10.93
CA VAL A 66 -2.36 0.77 9.67
C VAL A 66 -3.73 1.14 9.13
N TYR A 67 -3.74 2.13 8.25
CA TYR A 67 -4.91 2.60 7.52
C TYR A 67 -4.68 2.40 6.03
N VAL A 68 -5.55 1.65 5.39
CA VAL A 68 -5.46 1.31 3.97
C VAL A 68 -6.36 2.23 3.16
N SER A 69 -5.81 2.88 2.15
CA SER A 69 -6.58 3.57 1.11
C SER A 69 -6.25 3.03 -0.28
N TRP A 70 -7.03 3.41 -1.29
CA TRP A 70 -6.69 3.15 -2.69
C TRP A 70 -6.56 4.46 -3.46
N VAL A 71 -5.55 4.54 -4.32
CA VAL A 71 -5.36 5.66 -5.25
C VAL A 71 -5.97 5.27 -6.59
N LYS A 72 -6.86 6.13 -7.11
CA LYS A 72 -7.54 5.85 -8.38
C LYS A 72 -6.70 6.39 -9.55
N GLY A 73 -6.26 5.52 -10.44
CA GLY A 73 -5.81 5.92 -11.79
C GLY A 73 -4.36 6.37 -11.94
N TRP A 74 -3.39 5.57 -11.51
CA TRP A 74 -1.98 5.78 -11.90
C TRP A 74 -1.62 5.20 -13.28
N GLU A 75 -2.62 4.87 -14.10
CA GLU A 75 -2.39 4.41 -15.48
C GLU A 75 -2.16 5.63 -16.37
N VAL A 76 -0.91 5.84 -16.77
CA VAL A 76 -0.59 6.78 -17.85
C VAL A 76 -0.82 6.07 -19.17
N VAL A 77 -1.82 6.51 -19.94
CA VAL A 77 -1.92 6.15 -21.36
C VAL A 77 -0.88 7.00 -22.07
N LEU A 78 0.20 6.37 -22.55
CA LEU A 78 1.14 7.05 -23.44
C LEU A 78 0.40 7.38 -24.75
N PRO A 79 0.49 8.61 -25.27
CA PRO A 79 -0.03 8.91 -26.60
C PRO A 79 0.70 8.02 -27.62
N ASP A 80 -0.02 7.53 -28.63
CA ASP A 80 0.58 6.86 -29.79
C ASP A 80 1.62 7.83 -30.38
N GLU A 81 2.86 7.39 -30.54
CA GLU A 81 3.85 8.19 -31.27
C GLU A 81 3.39 8.22 -32.73
N ASP A 82 2.76 9.32 -33.14
CA ASP A 82 2.54 9.63 -34.55
C ASP A 82 3.92 9.78 -35.22
N TYR A 83 4.40 8.70 -35.86
CA TYR A 83 5.62 8.63 -36.67
C TYR A 83 5.45 9.36 -38.02
#